data_AF-A0A534JEV2-F1
#
_entry.id   AF-A0A534JEV2-F1
#
_cell.length_a   1.000
_cell.length_b   1.000
_cell.length_c   1.000
_cell.angle_alpha   90.00
_cell.angle_beta   90.00
_cell.angle_gamma   90.00
#
_symmetry.space_group_name_H-M   'P 1'
#
loop_
_entity.id
_entity.type
_entity.pdbx_description
1 polymer ?
#
loop_
_entity_poly.entity_id
_entity_poly.type
_entity_poly.pdbx_seq_one_letter_code
_entity_poly.pdbx_strand_id
1 'polypeptide(L)'
;MGTLAGFTCAAVLGTCAALGTSVALCATPEHPKNWTAPAAKIYAQKLSDEIMASDPELISVTFHGVPPGQTETYTMFAGSFPERIGNADDPDDIDISKKGITILDPRWHRPNDTVKRFVMMLPLRDASGENVGEIVIAYKNPADSHKTEKDFFLASTALRDGLMKKIQTYAALFEPAK
;
A
#
# COMPACT_ATOMS: atom_id res chain seq x y z
N MET A 1 45.35 -22.58 71.20
CA MET A 1 44.17 -23.47 71.19
C MET A 1 43.09 -22.70 70.45
N GLY A 2 42.96 -22.84 69.13
CA GLY A 2 42.00 -23.73 68.46
C GLY A 2 40.61 -23.09 68.52
N THR A 3 39.89 -22.72 67.46
CA THR A 3 39.57 -23.51 66.25
C THR A 3 38.98 -22.58 65.15
N LEU A 4 39.17 -22.95 63.87
CA LEU A 4 38.55 -22.37 62.66
C LEU A 4 37.03 -22.65 62.57
N ALA A 5 36.29 -21.73 61.92
CA ALA A 5 35.17 -21.95 60.99
C ALA A 5 34.56 -20.56 60.65
N GLY A 6 34.18 -20.16 59.44
CA GLY A 6 34.17 -20.74 58.11
C GLY A 6 33.66 -19.66 57.15
N PHE A 7 34.17 -19.68 55.91
CA PHE A 7 33.63 -18.97 54.74
C PHE A 7 32.13 -19.29 54.59
N THR A 8 31.24 -18.45 54.04
CA THR A 8 31.21 -17.79 52.72
C THR A 8 29.92 -16.96 52.69
N CYS A 9 29.91 -15.75 52.13
CA CYS A 9 28.66 -15.15 51.66
C CYS A 9 28.86 -14.70 50.20
N ALA A 10 28.00 -15.23 49.35
CA ALA A 10 28.16 -15.30 47.91
C ALA A 10 28.19 -13.92 47.24
N ALA A 11 29.08 -13.76 46.27
CA ALA A 11 29.03 -12.68 45.30
C ALA A 11 27.76 -12.83 44.45
N VAL A 12 26.86 -11.87 44.55
CA VAL A 12 25.71 -11.74 43.64
C VAL A 12 26.26 -11.17 42.32
N LEU A 13 26.51 -12.06 41.36
CA LEU A 13 26.71 -11.70 39.97
C LEU A 13 25.40 -11.12 39.43
N GLY A 14 25.34 -9.78 39.38
CA GLY A 14 24.27 -9.03 38.72
C GLY A 14 24.25 -9.36 37.23
N THR A 15 23.38 -10.28 36.85
CA THR A 15 23.04 -10.54 35.45
C THR A 15 22.20 -9.36 34.96
N CYS A 16 22.81 -8.46 34.20
CA CYS A 16 22.08 -7.47 33.41
C CYS A 16 21.26 -8.22 32.36
N ALA A 17 19.99 -8.48 32.67
CA ALA A 17 19.01 -8.87 31.67
C ALA A 17 18.79 -7.67 30.75
N ALA A 18 19.47 -7.68 29.60
CA ALA A 18 19.14 -6.79 28.50
C ALA A 18 17.73 -7.16 28.02
N LEU A 19 16.73 -6.43 28.53
CA LEU A 19 15.38 -6.41 27.98
C LEU A 19 15.47 -5.84 26.57
N GLY A 20 15.73 -6.73 25.60
CA GLY A 20 15.52 -6.45 24.19
C GLY A 20 14.04 -6.19 24.00
N THR A 21 13.66 -4.91 23.90
CA THR A 21 12.35 -4.51 23.44
C THR A 21 12.26 -4.87 21.97
N SER A 22 11.80 -6.09 21.68
CA SER A 22 11.35 -6.46 20.35
C SER A 22 10.19 -5.54 20.01
N VAL A 23 10.48 -4.49 19.24
CA VAL A 23 9.47 -3.66 18.60
C VAL A 23 8.74 -4.59 17.63
N ALA A 24 7.63 -5.18 18.07
CA ALA A 24 6.71 -5.85 17.19
C ALA A 24 6.18 -4.77 16.25
N LEU A 25 6.72 -4.70 15.03
CA LEU A 25 6.05 -4.00 13.94
C LEU A 25 4.64 -4.57 13.89
N CYS A 26 3.63 -3.76 14.17
CA CYS A 26 2.24 -4.14 13.97
C CYS A 26 2.09 -4.51 12.49
N ALA A 27 2.10 -5.81 12.19
CA ALA A 27 1.77 -6.30 10.87
C ALA A 27 0.34 -5.84 10.57
N THR A 28 0.17 -5.09 9.49
CA THR A 28 -1.18 -4.86 8.94
C THR A 28 -1.81 -6.22 8.67
N PRO A 29 -3.12 -6.41 8.93
CA PRO A 29 -3.81 -7.66 8.62
C PRO A 29 -3.45 -8.10 7.19
N GLU A 30 -2.96 -9.32 7.05
CA GLU A 30 -2.60 -9.86 5.74
C GLU A 30 -3.90 -10.22 5.02
N HIS A 31 -4.23 -9.49 3.96
CA HIS A 31 -5.37 -9.83 3.10
C HIS A 31 -5.05 -11.16 2.41
N PRO A 32 -6.01 -12.09 2.31
CA PRO A 32 -5.78 -13.35 1.65
C PRO A 32 -5.40 -13.11 0.18
N LYS A 33 -4.39 -13.85 -0.31
CA LYS A 33 -4.07 -13.86 -1.74
C LYS A 33 -5.17 -14.58 -2.52
N ASN A 34 -5.77 -13.93 -3.51
CA ASN A 34 -6.75 -14.53 -4.41
C ASN A 34 -6.29 -14.59 -5.88
N TRP A 35 -5.11 -14.03 -6.17
CA TRP A 35 -4.52 -14.06 -7.50
C TRP A 35 -2.99 -14.15 -7.42
N THR A 36 -2.37 -14.69 -8.46
CA THR A 36 -0.92 -14.78 -8.60
C THR A 36 -0.51 -14.06 -9.88
N ALA A 37 0.38 -13.07 -9.75
CA ALA A 37 0.90 -12.35 -10.89
C ALA A 37 1.70 -13.27 -11.83
N PRO A 38 1.69 -13.02 -13.15
CA PRO A 38 2.60 -13.71 -14.06
C PRO A 38 4.06 -13.38 -13.71
N ALA A 39 4.97 -14.29 -14.08
CA ALA A 39 6.40 -14.10 -13.81
C ALA A 39 7.00 -12.87 -14.52
N ALA A 40 6.46 -12.50 -15.68
CA ALA A 40 6.85 -11.30 -16.39
C ALA A 40 6.21 -10.06 -15.74
N LYS A 41 6.97 -8.97 -15.64
CA LYS A 41 6.42 -7.67 -15.22
C LYS A 41 5.32 -7.26 -16.19
N ILE A 42 4.11 -7.02 -15.69
CA ILE A 42 2.99 -6.53 -16.50
C ILE A 42 3.06 -5.01 -16.69
N TYR A 43 2.38 -4.50 -17.71
CA TYR A 43 2.38 -3.07 -18.04
C TYR A 43 1.91 -2.18 -16.89
N ALA A 44 0.89 -2.60 -16.13
CA ALA A 44 0.45 -1.87 -14.95
C ALA A 44 1.55 -1.67 -13.90
N GLN A 45 2.40 -2.68 -13.70
CA GLN A 45 3.53 -2.57 -12.77
C GLN A 45 4.55 -1.55 -13.28
N LYS A 46 4.81 -1.51 -14.60
CA LYS A 46 5.66 -0.46 -15.18
C LYS A 46 5.08 0.93 -14.93
N LEU A 47 3.78 1.11 -15.09
CA LEU A 47 3.10 2.40 -14.81
C LEU A 47 3.24 2.80 -13.34
N SER A 48 3.04 1.86 -12.41
CA SER A 48 3.28 2.06 -10.98
C SER A 48 4.72 2.53 -10.72
N ASP A 49 5.70 1.83 -11.28
CA ASP A 49 7.12 2.15 -11.11
C ASP A 49 7.45 3.56 -11.63
N GLU A 50 6.93 3.92 -12.82
CA GLU A 50 7.11 5.26 -13.43
C GLU A 50 6.49 6.38 -12.57
N ILE A 51 5.30 6.14 -12.01
CA ILE A 51 4.62 7.10 -11.13
C ILE A 51 5.44 7.33 -9.87
N MET A 52 5.83 6.27 -9.17
CA MET A 52 6.61 6.38 -7.94
C MET A 52 7.98 7.02 -8.17
N ALA A 53 8.59 6.81 -9.34
CA ALA A 53 9.86 7.45 -9.70
C ALA A 53 9.73 8.95 -10.00
N SER A 54 8.55 9.40 -10.46
CA SER A 54 8.33 10.79 -10.87
C SER A 54 7.69 11.68 -9.79
N ASP A 55 7.07 11.09 -8.78
CA ASP A 55 6.41 11.83 -7.70
C ASP A 55 6.92 11.43 -6.31
N PRO A 56 7.89 12.19 -5.75
CA PRO A 56 8.45 11.90 -4.43
C PRO A 56 7.48 12.21 -3.27
N GLU A 57 6.33 12.85 -3.52
CA GLU A 57 5.31 13.09 -2.50
C GLU A 57 4.44 11.85 -2.26
N LEU A 58 4.46 10.88 -3.17
CA LEU A 58 3.74 9.63 -3.00
C LEU A 58 4.41 8.72 -1.97
N ILE A 59 3.56 8.08 -1.19
CA ILE A 59 3.89 6.92 -0.35
C ILE A 59 3.64 5.65 -1.15
N SER A 60 2.52 5.61 -1.89
CA SER A 60 2.17 4.46 -2.70
C SER A 60 1.24 4.80 -3.85
N VAL A 61 1.31 3.96 -4.88
CA VAL A 61 0.30 3.83 -5.94
C VAL A 61 0.02 2.34 -6.15
N THR A 62 -1.24 1.95 -6.17
CA THR A 62 -1.64 0.55 -6.40
C THR A 62 -2.82 0.49 -7.36
N PHE A 63 -2.85 -0.59 -8.15
CA PHE A 63 -3.83 -0.84 -9.21
C PHE A 63 -4.64 -2.08 -8.84
N HIS A 64 -5.96 -1.92 -8.90
CA HIS A 64 -6.93 -2.89 -8.40
C HIS A 64 -7.99 -3.20 -9.46
N GLY A 65 -8.49 -4.42 -9.47
CA GLY A 65 -9.47 -4.88 -10.45
C GLY A 65 -9.49 -6.40 -10.62
N VAL A 66 -10.22 -6.87 -11.62
CA VAL A 66 -10.36 -8.31 -11.92
C VAL A 66 -9.38 -8.70 -13.05
N PRO A 67 -8.39 -9.59 -12.83
CA PRO A 67 -7.47 -10.00 -13.89
C PRO A 67 -8.16 -10.73 -15.05
N PRO A 68 -7.61 -10.70 -16.28
CA PRO A 68 -8.22 -11.37 -17.44
C PRO A 68 -8.48 -12.86 -17.19
N GLY A 69 -9.67 -13.33 -17.58
CA GLY A 69 -10.10 -14.72 -17.39
C GLY A 69 -10.59 -15.06 -15.98
N GLN A 70 -10.56 -14.11 -15.05
CA GLN A 70 -11.16 -14.25 -13.72
C GLN A 70 -12.58 -13.68 -13.70
N THR A 71 -13.34 -13.99 -12.64
CA THR A 71 -14.68 -13.44 -12.40
C THR A 71 -14.78 -13.13 -10.92
N GLU A 72 -15.16 -11.89 -10.58
CA GLU A 72 -15.29 -11.42 -9.19
C GLU A 72 -14.01 -11.61 -8.34
N THR A 73 -12.84 -11.75 -8.96
CA THR A 73 -11.53 -11.83 -8.30
C THR A 73 -10.88 -10.45 -8.25
N TYR A 74 -11.47 -9.56 -7.45
CA TYR A 74 -10.94 -8.23 -7.21
C TYR A 74 -9.64 -8.33 -6.41
N THR A 75 -8.55 -7.80 -6.97
CA THR A 75 -7.21 -7.96 -6.45
C THR A 75 -6.33 -6.76 -6.77
N MET A 76 -5.36 -6.49 -5.89
CA MET A 76 -4.25 -5.61 -6.21
C MET A 76 -3.34 -6.29 -7.25
N PHE A 77 -3.48 -5.98 -8.53
CA PHE A 77 -2.71 -6.66 -9.58
C PHE A 77 -1.37 -6.01 -9.90
N ALA A 78 -1.15 -4.76 -9.47
CA ALA A 78 0.14 -4.06 -9.57
C ALA A 78 0.25 -2.96 -8.51
N GLY A 79 1.46 -2.54 -8.17
CA GLY A 79 1.63 -1.39 -7.29
C GLY A 79 3.01 -1.27 -6.65
N SER A 80 3.16 -0.24 -5.82
CA SER A 80 4.39 0.07 -5.07
C SER A 80 4.61 -0.81 -3.83
N PHE A 81 3.71 -1.77 -3.57
CA PHE A 81 3.82 -2.78 -2.52
C PHE A 81 3.86 -4.18 -3.16
N PRO A 82 5.02 -4.63 -3.68
CA PRO A 82 5.12 -5.90 -4.41
C PRO A 82 4.64 -7.11 -3.60
N GLU A 83 4.84 -7.08 -2.29
CA GLU A 83 4.40 -8.11 -1.36
C GLU A 83 2.87 -8.20 -1.24
N ARG A 84 2.14 -7.16 -1.65
CA ARG A 84 0.66 -7.11 -1.62
C ARG A 84 0.01 -7.47 -2.96
N ILE A 85 0.78 -7.60 -4.04
CA ILE A 85 0.24 -8.00 -5.34
C ILE A 85 -0.44 -9.37 -5.24
N GLY A 86 -1.70 -9.46 -5.65
CA GLY A 86 -2.55 -10.64 -5.52
C GLY A 86 -3.39 -10.69 -4.25
N ASN A 87 -3.25 -9.71 -3.34
CA ASN A 87 -4.15 -9.58 -2.19
C ASN A 87 -5.57 -9.29 -2.67
N ALA A 88 -6.54 -9.96 -2.06
CA ALA A 88 -7.95 -9.63 -2.25
C ALA A 88 -8.23 -8.18 -1.83
N ASP A 89 -8.99 -7.49 -2.66
CA ASP A 89 -9.47 -6.12 -2.41
C ASP A 89 -10.44 -6.07 -1.23
N ASP A 90 -10.45 -4.95 -0.51
CA ASP A 90 -11.44 -4.69 0.52
C ASP A 90 -12.82 -4.35 -0.10
N PRO A 91 -13.91 -4.40 0.68
CA PRO A 91 -15.24 -4.09 0.15
C PRO A 91 -15.38 -2.68 -0.45
N ASP A 92 -14.63 -1.69 0.04
CA ASP A 92 -14.60 -0.32 -0.49
C ASP A 92 -13.84 -0.22 -1.82
N ASP A 93 -12.69 -0.90 -1.95
CA ASP A 93 -11.95 -1.05 -3.21
C ASP A 93 -12.86 -1.67 -4.32
N ILE A 94 -13.59 -2.73 -3.97
CA ILE A 94 -14.57 -3.38 -4.86
C ILE A 94 -15.68 -2.41 -5.27
N ASP A 95 -16.19 -1.62 -4.32
CA ASP A 95 -17.24 -0.64 -4.57
C ASP A 95 -16.77 0.46 -5.52
N ILE A 96 -15.53 0.92 -5.43
CA ILE A 96 -14.94 1.88 -6.36
C ILE A 96 -14.89 1.30 -7.76
N SER A 97 -14.38 0.07 -7.91
CA SER A 97 -14.30 -0.62 -9.19
C SER A 97 -15.69 -0.87 -9.82
N LYS A 98 -16.71 -1.19 -9.02
CA LYS A 98 -18.07 -1.50 -9.52
C LYS A 98 -18.94 -0.27 -9.74
N LYS A 99 -18.87 0.70 -8.84
CA LYS A 99 -19.81 1.84 -8.79
C LYS A 99 -19.21 3.11 -9.36
N GLY A 100 -17.90 3.17 -9.59
CA GLY A 100 -17.21 4.35 -10.08
C GLY A 100 -17.18 5.51 -9.09
N ILE A 101 -17.34 5.22 -7.79
CA ILE A 101 -17.27 6.23 -6.73
C ILE A 101 -15.82 6.63 -6.47
N THR A 102 -15.61 7.80 -5.87
CA THR A 102 -14.29 8.27 -5.44
C THR A 102 -14.31 8.44 -3.93
N ILE A 103 -13.31 7.89 -3.24
CA ILE A 103 -13.15 8.02 -1.79
C ILE A 103 -11.96 8.92 -1.48
N LEU A 104 -12.19 9.88 -0.59
CA LEU A 104 -11.19 10.75 0.00
C LEU A 104 -10.99 10.29 1.45
N ASP A 105 -9.84 9.70 1.75
CA ASP A 105 -9.52 9.18 3.08
C ASP A 105 -8.38 10.00 3.72
N PRO A 106 -8.70 11.00 4.57
CA PRO A 106 -7.70 11.75 5.33
C PRO A 106 -7.00 10.93 6.43
N ARG A 107 -7.31 9.62 6.56
CA ARG A 107 -6.78 8.71 7.58
C ARG A 107 -7.02 9.18 9.00
N TRP A 108 -8.20 9.75 9.24
CA TRP A 108 -8.57 10.27 10.55
C TRP A 108 -8.45 9.18 11.62
N HIS A 109 -7.87 9.54 12.78
CA HIS A 109 -7.64 8.62 13.91
C HIS A 109 -6.87 7.33 13.58
N ARG A 110 -5.91 7.36 12.65
CA ARG A 110 -4.93 6.26 12.46
C ARG A 110 -3.62 6.58 13.22
N PRO A 111 -3.49 6.18 14.51
CA PRO A 111 -2.31 6.51 15.31
C PRO A 111 -1.05 5.75 14.89
N ASN A 112 -1.20 4.60 14.23
CA ASN A 112 -0.09 3.71 13.85
C ASN A 112 0.53 4.07 12.49
N ASP A 113 -0.01 5.07 11.79
CA ASP A 113 0.60 5.55 10.54
C ASP A 113 1.86 6.35 10.90
N THR A 114 3.04 5.77 10.65
CA THR A 114 4.36 6.39 10.91
C THR A 114 4.56 7.67 10.10
N VAL A 115 3.92 7.76 8.94
CA VAL A 115 3.85 8.94 8.09
C VAL A 115 2.40 9.34 7.96
N LYS A 116 2.07 10.59 8.35
CA LYS A 116 0.75 11.16 8.10
C LYS A 116 0.51 11.22 6.60
N ARG A 117 -0.66 10.74 6.17
CA ARG A 117 -0.96 10.54 4.76
C ARG A 117 -2.41 10.86 4.44
N PHE A 118 -2.64 11.18 3.18
CA PHE A 118 -3.95 11.32 2.59
C PHE A 118 -4.09 10.28 1.49
N VAL A 119 -5.15 9.47 1.53
CA VAL A 119 -5.37 8.40 0.55
C VAL A 119 -6.53 8.80 -0.35
N MET A 120 -6.27 8.73 -1.64
CA MET A 120 -7.23 8.98 -2.71
C MET A 120 -7.48 7.66 -3.42
N MET A 121 -8.75 7.26 -3.52
CA MET A 121 -9.14 6.02 -4.17
C MET A 121 -10.14 6.38 -5.27
N LEU A 122 -9.77 6.10 -6.52
CA LEU A 122 -10.50 6.57 -7.71
C LEU A 122 -10.74 5.41 -8.67
N PRO A 123 -11.79 5.48 -9.51
CA PRO A 123 -11.92 4.53 -10.59
C PRO A 123 -10.78 4.75 -11.59
N LEU A 124 -10.09 3.66 -11.92
CA LEU A 124 -9.13 3.59 -13.01
C LEU A 124 -9.89 3.68 -14.33
N ARG A 125 -9.34 4.41 -15.31
CA ARG A 125 -9.97 4.58 -16.62
C ARG A 125 -9.02 4.22 -17.74
N ASP A 126 -9.56 3.60 -18.78
CA ASP A 126 -8.86 3.40 -20.05
C ASP A 126 -9.09 4.57 -21.02
N ALA A 127 -8.47 4.52 -22.19
CA ALA A 127 -8.50 5.58 -23.19
C ALA A 127 -9.91 5.91 -23.74
N SER A 128 -10.89 5.03 -23.54
CA SER A 128 -12.29 5.30 -23.87
C SER A 128 -13.02 6.12 -22.81
N GLY A 129 -12.41 6.28 -21.63
CA GLY A 129 -13.00 6.94 -20.46
C GLY A 129 -13.82 5.99 -19.57
N GLU A 130 -13.89 4.70 -19.90
CA GLU A 130 -14.62 3.69 -19.15
C GLU A 130 -13.94 3.40 -17.81
N ASN A 131 -14.72 3.17 -16.75
CA ASN A 131 -14.20 2.72 -15.47
C ASN A 131 -13.84 1.23 -15.58
N VAL A 132 -12.54 0.91 -15.43
CA VAL A 132 -12.02 -0.44 -15.67
C VAL A 132 -11.42 -1.11 -14.44
N GLY A 133 -11.46 -0.43 -13.29
CA GLY A 133 -10.90 -0.90 -12.03
C GLY A 133 -10.72 0.27 -11.08
N GLU A 134 -9.69 0.20 -10.25
CA GLU A 134 -9.37 1.22 -9.26
C GLU A 134 -7.88 1.57 -9.27
N ILE A 135 -7.59 2.83 -8.91
CA ILE A 135 -6.28 3.28 -8.52
C ILE A 135 -6.34 3.89 -7.11
N VAL A 136 -5.46 3.39 -6.24
CA VAL A 136 -5.28 3.93 -4.88
C VAL A 136 -3.96 4.68 -4.83
N ILE A 137 -4.01 5.92 -4.37
CA ILE A 137 -2.87 6.83 -4.33
C ILE A 137 -2.75 7.38 -2.90
N ALA A 138 -1.63 7.11 -2.24
CA ALA A 138 -1.36 7.65 -0.91
C ALA A 138 -0.30 8.74 -1.00
N TYR A 139 -0.63 9.94 -0.54
CA TYR A 139 0.28 11.08 -0.47
C TYR A 139 0.80 11.27 0.94
N LYS A 140 2.04 11.74 1.08
CA LYS A 140 2.52 12.35 2.32
C LYS A 140 1.65 13.58 2.63
N ASN A 141 1.19 13.67 3.87
CA ASN A 141 0.41 14.81 4.36
C ASN A 141 0.84 15.18 5.79
N PRO A 142 2.05 15.73 5.98
CA PRO A 142 2.48 16.21 7.29
C PRO A 142 1.62 17.39 7.74
N ALA A 143 1.62 17.68 9.05
CA ALA A 143 0.75 18.70 9.64
C ALA A 143 0.99 20.12 9.10
N ASP A 144 2.19 20.38 8.57
CA ASP A 144 2.63 21.65 7.97
C ASP A 144 2.49 21.68 6.44
N SER A 145 1.83 20.68 5.82
CA SER A 145 1.65 20.64 4.36
C SER A 145 0.81 21.79 3.82
N HIS A 146 -0.11 22.33 4.65
CA HIS A 146 -1.16 23.27 4.28
C HIS A 146 -2.08 22.81 3.12
N LYS A 147 -1.96 21.54 2.68
CA LYS A 147 -2.77 20.96 1.62
C LYS A 147 -4.17 20.65 2.16
N THR A 148 -5.16 20.94 1.33
CA THR A 148 -6.56 20.64 1.57
C THR A 148 -6.98 19.37 0.82
N GLU A 149 -8.15 18.83 1.15
CA GLU A 149 -8.75 17.71 0.41
C GLU A 149 -8.85 17.99 -1.10
N LYS A 150 -9.13 19.25 -1.46
CA LYS A 150 -9.20 19.69 -2.85
C LYS A 150 -7.86 19.53 -3.58
N ASP A 151 -6.74 19.79 -2.91
CA ASP A 151 -5.42 19.68 -3.53
C ASP A 151 -5.09 18.22 -3.88
N PHE A 152 -5.38 17.29 -2.97
CA PHE A 152 -5.24 15.86 -3.22
C PHE A 152 -6.20 15.37 -4.31
N PHE A 153 -7.45 15.80 -4.28
CA PHE A 153 -8.44 15.44 -5.29
C PHE A 153 -8.01 15.88 -6.70
N LEU A 154 -7.53 17.12 -6.84
CA LEU A 154 -7.05 17.65 -8.13
C LEU A 154 -5.80 16.91 -8.61
N ALA A 155 -4.82 16.68 -7.72
CA ALA A 155 -3.59 15.97 -8.07
C ALA A 155 -3.87 14.53 -8.52
N SER A 156 -4.71 13.80 -7.77
CA SER A 156 -5.07 12.42 -8.10
C SER A 156 -5.91 12.29 -9.35
N THR A 157 -6.86 13.22 -9.56
CA THR A 157 -7.65 13.25 -10.80
C THR A 157 -6.75 13.49 -12.01
N ALA A 158 -5.82 14.44 -11.92
CA ALA A 158 -4.85 14.70 -12.99
C ALA A 158 -3.95 13.48 -13.27
N LEU A 159 -3.51 12.77 -12.24
CA LEU A 159 -2.73 11.53 -12.38
C LEU A 159 -3.54 10.44 -13.08
N ARG A 160 -4.78 10.18 -12.62
CA ARG A 160 -5.70 9.20 -13.24
C ARG A 160 -6.00 9.54 -14.69
N ASP A 161 -6.27 10.80 -15.01
CA ASP A 161 -6.55 11.25 -16.38
C ASP A 161 -5.29 11.21 -17.27
N GLY A 162 -4.10 11.36 -16.67
CA GLY A 162 -2.83 11.12 -17.34
C GLY A 162 -2.64 9.65 -17.71
N LEU A 163 -2.97 8.74 -16.79
CA LEU A 163 -2.96 7.29 -17.03
C LEU A 163 -3.97 6.86 -18.08
N MET A 164 -5.14 7.48 -18.14
CA MET A 164 -6.16 7.23 -19.16
C MET A 164 -5.58 7.29 -20.58
N LYS A 165 -4.61 8.19 -20.83
CA LYS A 165 -3.94 8.34 -22.14
C LYS A 165 -2.92 7.24 -22.45
N LYS A 166 -2.47 6.51 -21.43
CA LYS A 166 -1.50 5.42 -21.51
C LYS A 166 -2.17 4.04 -21.55
N ILE A 167 -3.38 3.92 -21.00
CA ILE A 167 -4.11 2.65 -20.86
C ILE A 167 -5.06 2.50 -22.05
N GLN A 168 -4.65 1.81 -23.11
CA GLN A 168 -5.50 1.68 -24.30
C GLN A 168 -6.73 0.82 -24.07
N THR A 169 -6.57 -0.27 -23.32
CA THR A 169 -7.65 -1.11 -22.84
C THR A 169 -7.26 -1.64 -21.47
N TYR A 170 -8.24 -2.08 -20.70
CA TYR A 170 -7.97 -2.77 -19.44
C TYR A 170 -7.08 -4.01 -19.61
N ALA A 171 -7.32 -4.82 -20.64
CA ALA A 171 -6.52 -6.02 -20.90
C ALA A 171 -5.03 -5.68 -21.16
N ALA A 172 -4.73 -4.53 -21.77
CA ALA A 172 -3.37 -4.09 -22.03
C ALA A 172 -2.54 -3.88 -20.74
N LEU A 173 -3.18 -3.63 -19.59
CA LEU A 173 -2.51 -3.53 -18.30
C LEU A 173 -1.81 -4.82 -17.87
N PHE A 174 -2.27 -5.97 -18.37
CA PHE A 174 -1.78 -7.29 -18.04
C PHE A 174 -0.79 -7.85 -19.08
N GLU A 175 -0.59 -7.14 -20.19
CA GLU A 175 0.44 -7.51 -21.17
C GLU A 175 1.84 -7.34 -20.55
N PRO A 176 2.85 -8.13 -20.99
CA PRO A 176 4.23 -7.93 -20.57
C PRO A 176 4.69 -6.49 -20.84
N ALA A 177 5.31 -5.89 -19.83
CA ALA A 177 5.94 -4.58 -19.96
C ALA A 177 7.07 -4.65 -21.00
N LYS A 178 7.03 -3.76 -21.98
CA LYS A 178 8.11 -3.52 -22.95
C LYS A 178 9.15 -2.57 -22.37
#